data_AF-W4FYI9-F1
#
_entry.id   AF-W4FYI9-F1
#
_cell.length_a   1.000
_cell.length_b   1.000
_cell.length_c   1.000
_cell.angle_alpha   90.00
_cell.angle_beta   90.00
_cell.angle_gamma   90.00
#
_symmetry.space_group_name_H-M   'P 1'
#
loop_
_entity.id
_entity.type
_entity.pdbx_description
1 polymer ?
#
loop_
_entity_poly.entity_id
_entity_poly.type
_entity_poly.pdbx_seq_one_letter_code
_entity_poly.pdbx_strand_id
1 'polypeptide(L)'
;MGVVEVHGQSDFNAKLRGAGGKLVVVDFTATWCGPCQMIKPTFHQWANELQDVVFLEVNEANNDDVIHSIGIRGFPTFHLYINAQKVDELVGADVNSLRRKIDTWRASAGYNPFASEGVALGSGGATWEDPRDARLRKFNQDASAALRNVAAPVAAPPTLTDEDEQKEDDELVKALLLSQQELKDAQADQAATSSETSHLEIPPVNAAFLEQLTEMGFAELHARKSLLATTEQMSLEAAISWIAEHQEDADIDAPIQFIDLAKQRKELTTEEKQAKVAELKRRIDEKKAQRAAQAKKDDVAREIARRNMGKDMASAREEYDAIQTRLVREKQAREKAEAKRERERLLKQIELDKAERRARGGKLAAATSLDAPERVSTTDVAAPSPGKPAATPEMQMQTSIDRLSQYRVGNDGLTALKTLLVYVTNVLDKPTELDKYGKINSANPAFKKRVGSFIGGLSFLRAIGFEKDLDGDLFVLHEPNEPRLRDAKLRLQKAIDAFPQ
;
A
#
# COMPACT_ATOMS: atom_id res chain seq x y z
N MET A 1 12.13 12.66 -13.00
CA MET A 1 13.37 12.46 -12.22
C MET A 1 13.81 11.04 -12.48
N GLY A 2 15.08 10.78 -12.77
CA GLY A 2 15.52 9.40 -13.04
C GLY A 2 15.43 8.51 -11.80
N VAL A 3 15.61 7.20 -12.00
CA VAL A 3 15.81 6.23 -10.91
C VAL A 3 17.07 6.60 -10.14
N VAL A 4 16.98 6.62 -8.82
CA VAL A 4 18.11 6.98 -7.95
C VAL A 4 18.70 5.72 -7.31
N GLU A 5 19.95 5.41 -7.61
CA GLU A 5 20.67 4.29 -7.01
C GLU A 5 20.99 4.58 -5.54
N VAL A 6 20.84 3.58 -4.67
CA VAL A 6 21.11 3.65 -3.24
C VAL A 6 22.50 3.09 -2.93
N HIS A 7 23.26 3.78 -2.06
CA HIS A 7 24.58 3.37 -1.60
C HIS A 7 24.65 3.28 -0.08
N GLY A 8 24.28 2.11 0.45
CA GLY A 8 24.32 1.76 1.86
C GLY A 8 23.08 2.16 2.66
N GLN A 9 23.03 1.68 3.91
CA GLN A 9 21.86 1.84 4.79
C GLN A 9 21.55 3.30 5.14
N SER A 10 22.58 4.12 5.33
CA SER A 10 22.40 5.53 5.70
C SER A 10 21.76 6.32 4.56
N ASP A 11 22.21 6.09 3.32
CA ASP A 11 21.67 6.72 2.12
C ASP A 11 20.23 6.25 1.83
N PHE A 12 19.96 4.96 2.00
CA PHE A 12 18.60 4.42 1.93
C PHE A 12 17.63 5.16 2.87
N ASN A 13 18.00 5.29 4.14
CA ASN A 13 17.20 5.97 5.15
C ASN A 13 17.08 7.48 4.88
N ALA A 14 18.13 8.11 4.34
CA ALA A 14 18.10 9.52 3.96
C ALA A 14 17.11 9.77 2.81
N LYS A 15 17.12 8.93 1.77
CA LYS A 15 16.21 9.02 0.63
C LYS A 15 14.75 8.79 1.00
N LEU A 16 14.48 7.82 1.90
CA LEU A 16 13.14 7.59 2.43
C LEU A 16 12.60 8.81 3.20
N ARG A 17 13.45 9.48 3.99
CA ARG A 17 13.05 10.69 4.74
C ARG A 17 12.92 11.92 3.85
N GLY A 18 13.79 12.06 2.86
CA GLY A 18 13.80 13.19 1.92
C GLY A 18 12.62 13.20 0.94
N ALA A 19 11.87 12.10 0.82
CA ALA A 19 10.72 12.01 -0.08
C ALA A 19 9.52 12.90 0.31
N GLY A 20 9.48 13.45 1.54
CA GLY A 20 8.52 14.50 1.92
C GLY A 20 7.05 14.12 1.76
N GLY A 21 6.69 12.86 1.98
CA GLY A 21 5.33 12.33 1.84
C GLY A 21 4.97 11.81 0.46
N LYS A 22 5.86 11.92 -0.54
CA LYS A 22 5.72 11.21 -1.82
C LYS A 22 5.79 9.70 -1.63
N LEU A 23 5.12 8.97 -2.52
CA LEU A 23 5.29 7.53 -2.62
C LEU A 23 6.73 7.24 -3.06
N VAL A 24 7.41 6.34 -2.34
CA VAL A 24 8.74 5.85 -2.71
C VAL A 24 8.62 4.38 -3.11
N VAL A 25 9.08 4.05 -4.31
CA VAL A 25 9.12 2.69 -4.83
C VAL A 25 10.58 2.26 -4.89
N VAL A 26 10.92 1.19 -4.19
CA VAL A 26 12.28 0.66 -4.11
C VAL A 26 12.35 -0.66 -4.85
N ASP A 27 13.18 -0.75 -5.89
CA ASP A 27 13.52 -1.98 -6.59
C ASP A 27 14.78 -2.60 -5.98
N PHE A 28 14.64 -3.77 -5.37
CA PHE A 28 15.75 -4.62 -4.96
C PHE A 28 16.10 -5.55 -6.12
N THR A 29 17.28 -5.34 -6.70
CA THR A 29 17.69 -5.93 -7.97
C THR A 29 19.09 -6.54 -7.90
N ALA A 30 19.38 -7.45 -8.84
CA ALA A 30 20.67 -8.10 -8.98
C ALA A 30 21.07 -8.18 -10.45
N THR A 31 22.35 -7.99 -10.75
CA THR A 31 22.86 -7.96 -12.14
C THR A 31 22.78 -9.32 -12.83
N TRP A 32 22.86 -10.40 -12.07
CA TRP A 32 22.77 -11.79 -12.55
C TRP A 32 21.32 -12.30 -12.70
N CYS A 33 20.33 -11.52 -12.27
CA CYS A 33 18.92 -11.91 -12.28
C CYS A 33 18.25 -11.53 -13.62
N GLY A 34 17.88 -12.55 -14.41
CA GLY A 34 17.21 -12.36 -15.71
C GLY A 34 15.88 -11.58 -15.63
N PRO A 35 14.93 -11.95 -14.75
CA PRO A 35 13.68 -11.20 -14.58
C PRO A 35 13.88 -9.73 -14.17
N CYS A 36 14.94 -9.44 -13.42
CA CYS A 36 15.31 -8.09 -13.02
C CYS A 36 15.71 -7.23 -14.23
N GLN A 37 16.48 -7.81 -15.16
CA GLN A 37 16.86 -7.12 -16.40
C GLN A 37 15.65 -6.82 -17.31
N MET A 38 14.63 -7.68 -17.29
CA MET A 38 13.41 -7.47 -18.10
C MET A 38 12.56 -6.29 -17.61
N ILE A 39 12.42 -6.11 -16.30
CA ILE A 39 11.56 -5.05 -15.72
C ILE A 39 12.27 -3.69 -15.62
N LYS A 40 13.61 -3.69 -15.56
CA LYS A 40 14.43 -2.48 -15.46
C LYS A 40 14.08 -1.38 -16.48
N PRO A 41 13.99 -1.61 -17.81
CA PRO A 41 13.67 -0.54 -18.76
C PRO A 41 12.31 0.11 -18.48
N THR A 42 11.30 -0.70 -18.13
CA THR A 42 9.96 -0.21 -17.81
C THR A 42 9.95 0.60 -16.51
N PHE A 43 10.71 0.16 -15.51
CA PHE A 43 10.85 0.88 -14.23
C PHE A 43 11.51 2.25 -14.43
N HIS A 44 12.57 2.32 -15.25
CA HIS A 44 13.23 3.58 -15.61
C HIS A 44 12.31 4.51 -16.42
N GLN A 45 11.50 3.96 -17.32
CA GLN A 45 10.49 4.73 -18.04
C GLN A 45 9.49 5.39 -17.09
N TRP A 46 8.96 4.63 -16.12
CA TRP A 46 8.00 5.18 -15.15
C TRP A 46 8.60 6.23 -14.24
N ALA A 47 9.88 6.13 -13.86
CA ALA A 47 10.56 7.18 -13.10
C ALA A 47 10.57 8.53 -13.86
N ASN A 48 10.73 8.48 -15.18
CA ASN A 48 10.69 9.68 -16.01
C ASN A 48 9.27 10.25 -16.16
N GLU A 49 8.25 9.39 -16.28
CA GLU A 49 6.85 9.78 -16.44
C GLU A 49 6.21 10.29 -15.13
N LEU A 50 6.51 9.65 -14.00
CA LEU A 50 5.87 9.89 -12.70
C LEU A 50 6.78 10.71 -11.78
N GLN A 51 6.69 12.04 -11.87
CA GLN A 51 7.54 12.96 -11.07
C GLN A 51 7.09 13.13 -9.61
N ASP A 52 5.89 12.68 -9.29
CA ASP A 52 5.29 12.68 -7.96
C ASP A 52 5.60 11.41 -7.16
N VAL A 53 6.22 10.41 -7.80
CA VAL A 53 6.71 9.18 -7.18
C VAL A 53 8.24 9.17 -7.22
N VAL A 54 8.87 8.73 -6.14
CA VAL A 54 10.34 8.59 -6.06
C VAL A 54 10.71 7.14 -6.32
N PHE A 55 11.51 6.89 -7.35
CA PHE A 55 11.98 5.55 -7.71
C PHE A 55 13.43 5.36 -7.25
N LEU A 56 13.66 4.34 -6.43
CA LEU A 56 14.97 3.96 -5.91
C LEU A 56 15.36 2.58 -6.40
N GLU A 57 16.64 2.40 -6.73
CA GLU A 57 17.22 1.10 -7.07
C GLU A 57 18.27 0.70 -6.03
N VAL A 58 18.17 -0.52 -5.51
CA VAL A 58 19.10 -1.12 -4.57
C VAL A 58 19.71 -2.35 -5.23
N ASN A 59 20.95 -2.21 -5.69
CA ASN A 59 21.69 -3.31 -6.29
C ASN A 59 22.37 -4.16 -5.21
N GLU A 60 22.16 -5.48 -5.28
CA GLU A 60 22.74 -6.47 -4.37
C GLU A 60 24.26 -6.36 -4.22
N ALA A 61 25.00 -6.19 -5.32
CA ALA A 61 26.46 -6.16 -5.29
C ALA A 61 27.05 -5.07 -4.36
N ASN A 62 26.33 -3.98 -4.16
CA ASN A 62 26.80 -2.83 -3.37
C ASN A 62 26.06 -2.66 -2.03
N ASN A 63 24.96 -3.40 -1.81
CA ASN A 63 24.02 -3.12 -0.72
C ASN A 63 23.53 -4.38 0.00
N ASP A 64 24.38 -5.42 0.06
CA ASP A 64 24.02 -6.72 0.63
C ASP A 64 23.50 -6.61 2.09
N ASP A 65 24.13 -5.78 2.91
CA ASP A 65 23.71 -5.52 4.30
C ASP A 65 22.27 -4.95 4.38
N VAL A 66 21.91 -4.07 3.45
CA VAL A 66 20.58 -3.43 3.41
C VAL A 66 19.53 -4.48 3.07
N ILE A 67 19.80 -5.31 2.08
CA ILE A 67 18.92 -6.39 1.60
C ILE A 67 18.67 -7.41 2.71
N HIS A 68 19.73 -7.83 3.39
CA HIS A 68 19.65 -8.77 4.51
C HIS A 68 18.89 -8.18 5.70
N SER A 69 19.15 -6.91 6.06
CA SER A 69 18.48 -6.26 7.20
C SER A 69 16.97 -6.07 6.98
N ILE A 70 16.56 -5.84 5.72
CA ILE A 70 15.16 -5.67 5.31
C ILE A 70 14.46 -7.03 5.15
N GLY A 71 15.21 -8.12 4.97
CA GLY A 71 14.70 -9.48 4.88
C GLY A 71 14.21 -9.87 3.48
N ILE A 72 14.85 -9.33 2.43
CA ILE A 72 14.54 -9.69 1.04
C ILE A 72 15.00 -11.13 0.78
N ARG A 73 14.11 -11.97 0.23
CA ARG A 73 14.37 -13.41 -0.01
C ARG A 73 14.54 -13.79 -1.47
N GLY A 74 14.35 -12.86 -2.39
CA GLY A 74 14.44 -13.12 -3.83
C GLY A 74 14.40 -11.84 -4.65
N PHE A 75 14.89 -11.93 -5.89
CA PHE A 75 14.97 -10.80 -6.82
C PHE A 75 14.14 -11.06 -8.08
N PRO A 76 13.49 -10.02 -8.66
CA PRO A 76 13.35 -8.68 -8.11
C PRO A 76 12.30 -8.64 -7.00
N THR A 77 12.47 -7.76 -6.02
CA THR A 77 11.44 -7.45 -5.02
C THR A 77 11.24 -5.94 -4.97
N PHE A 78 9.99 -5.51 -4.98
CA PHE A 78 9.60 -4.10 -4.91
C PHE A 78 8.95 -3.80 -3.57
N HIS A 79 9.46 -2.80 -2.87
CA HIS A 79 8.83 -2.26 -1.67
C HIS A 79 8.28 -0.86 -1.94
N LEU A 80 7.08 -0.61 -1.44
CA LEU A 80 6.44 0.70 -1.50
C LEU A 80 6.47 1.33 -0.10
N TYR A 81 6.91 2.58 -0.01
CA TYR A 81 7.00 3.34 1.23
C TYR A 81 6.27 4.67 1.13
N ILE A 82 5.61 5.05 2.21
CA ILE A 82 5.03 6.38 2.43
C ILE A 82 5.50 6.84 3.82
N ASN A 83 6.04 8.05 3.94
CA ASN A 83 6.55 8.59 5.21
C ASN A 83 7.55 7.66 5.92
N ALA A 84 8.46 7.05 5.16
CA ALA A 84 9.44 6.07 5.64
C ALA A 84 8.83 4.80 6.30
N GLN A 85 7.53 4.53 6.11
CA GLN A 85 6.89 3.28 6.50
C GLN A 85 6.57 2.43 5.27
N LYS A 86 6.86 1.12 5.34
CA LYS A 86 6.50 0.17 4.28
C LYS A 86 4.98 0.01 4.25
N VAL A 87 4.37 0.35 3.13
CA VAL A 87 2.91 0.22 2.92
C VAL A 87 2.54 -1.03 2.14
N ASP A 88 3.41 -1.47 1.22
CA ASP A 88 3.15 -2.64 0.38
C ASP A 88 4.46 -3.27 -0.13
N GLU A 89 4.34 -4.50 -0.62
CA GLU A 89 5.41 -5.33 -1.15
C GLU A 89 4.92 -6.13 -2.37
N LEU A 90 5.81 -6.31 -3.34
CA LEU A 90 5.62 -7.18 -4.50
C LEU A 90 6.90 -7.96 -4.75
N VAL A 91 6.82 -9.29 -4.77
CA VAL A 91 7.94 -10.17 -5.11
C VAL A 91 7.76 -10.66 -6.54
N GLY A 92 8.79 -10.52 -7.37
CA GLY A 92 8.82 -10.97 -8.77
C GLY A 92 8.64 -9.84 -9.79
N ALA A 93 8.92 -10.17 -11.06
CA ALA A 93 8.93 -9.24 -12.19
C ALA A 93 7.54 -9.12 -12.87
N ASP A 94 6.49 -8.79 -12.11
CA ASP A 94 5.15 -8.56 -12.66
C ASP A 94 4.90 -7.06 -12.87
N VAL A 95 5.04 -6.62 -14.13
CA VAL A 95 4.87 -5.23 -14.57
C VAL A 95 3.46 -4.70 -14.26
N ASN A 96 2.42 -5.49 -14.53
CA ASN A 96 1.04 -5.02 -14.39
C ASN A 96 0.66 -4.88 -12.92
N SER A 97 1.04 -5.85 -12.09
CA SER A 97 0.76 -5.78 -10.65
C SER A 97 1.57 -4.68 -9.97
N LEU A 98 2.81 -4.44 -10.39
CA LEU A 98 3.61 -3.31 -9.90
C LEU A 98 2.93 -1.98 -10.25
N ARG A 99 2.48 -1.81 -11.50
CA ARG A 99 1.82 -0.58 -11.92
C ARG A 99 0.54 -0.30 -11.14
N ARG A 100 -0.34 -1.31 -10.99
CA ARG A 100 -1.57 -1.15 -10.18
C ARG A 100 -1.28 -0.75 -8.74
N LYS A 101 -0.26 -1.36 -8.11
CA LYS A 101 0.14 -1.01 -6.73
C LYS A 101 0.62 0.43 -6.66
N ILE A 102 1.46 0.87 -7.61
CA ILE A 102 1.91 2.26 -7.68
C ILE A 102 0.70 3.20 -7.80
N ASP A 103 -0.22 2.97 -8.72
CA ASP A 103 -1.38 3.85 -8.92
C ASP A 103 -2.31 3.88 -7.69
N THR A 104 -2.52 2.74 -7.04
CA THR A 104 -3.34 2.63 -5.80
C THR A 104 -2.73 3.44 -4.65
N TRP A 105 -1.44 3.25 -4.39
CA TRP A 105 -0.75 3.91 -3.28
C TRP A 105 -0.40 5.36 -3.58
N ARG A 106 -0.26 5.72 -4.86
CA ARG A 106 -0.11 7.10 -5.32
C ARG A 106 -1.35 7.94 -5.01
N ALA A 107 -2.54 7.39 -5.20
CA ALA A 107 -3.78 8.07 -4.81
C ALA A 107 -3.92 8.24 -3.28
N SER A 108 -3.32 7.33 -2.51
CA SER A 108 -3.37 7.33 -1.03
C SER A 108 -2.26 8.17 -0.38
N ALA A 109 -1.11 8.30 -1.04
CA ALA A 109 -0.04 9.20 -0.65
C ALA A 109 -0.50 10.64 -0.95
N GLY A 110 -1.12 11.30 0.03
CA GLY A 110 -1.66 12.66 -0.07
C GLY A 110 -0.59 13.71 -0.39
N TYR A 111 -0.11 13.72 -1.62
CA TYR A 111 0.88 14.66 -2.14
C TYR A 111 0.24 16.03 -2.30
N ASN A 112 0.48 16.90 -1.31
CA ASN A 112 0.13 18.32 -1.39
C ASN A 112 1.34 19.10 -1.94
N PRO A 113 1.30 19.59 -3.19
CA PRO A 113 2.42 20.30 -3.80
C PRO A 113 2.75 21.66 -3.12
N PHE A 114 1.94 22.09 -2.16
CA PHE A 114 2.13 23.30 -1.36
C PHE A 114 2.72 23.05 0.05
N ALA A 115 3.03 21.80 0.40
CA ALA A 115 3.73 21.48 1.65
C ALA A 115 5.25 21.60 1.46
N SER A 116 5.74 22.78 1.07
CA SER A 116 7.13 23.14 1.34
C SER A 116 7.19 23.80 2.71
N GLU A 117 8.32 23.64 3.42
CA GLU A 117 8.63 24.42 4.62
C GLU A 117 8.74 25.91 4.23
N GLY A 118 7.58 26.57 4.18
CA GLY A 118 7.41 27.97 3.81
C GLY A 118 6.38 28.61 4.72
N VAL A 119 6.81 29.66 5.41
CA VAL A 119 6.06 30.49 6.38
C VAL A 119 4.64 30.81 5.86
N ALA A 120 3.61 30.23 6.48
CA ALA A 120 2.23 30.63 6.27
C ALA A 120 1.85 31.71 7.30
N LEU A 121 1.83 32.95 6.81
CA LEU A 121 1.35 34.13 7.51
C LEU A 121 -0.20 34.16 7.47
N GLY A 122 -0.86 34.27 8.63
CA GLY A 122 -2.18 34.89 8.71
C GLY A 122 -3.44 33.99 8.65
N SER A 123 -3.99 33.76 9.85
CA SER A 123 -5.42 33.86 10.23
C SER A 123 -6.50 33.02 9.52
N GLY A 124 -7.25 32.26 10.33
CA GLY A 124 -8.59 31.79 9.98
C GLY A 124 -9.29 30.96 11.06
N GLY A 125 -9.66 31.59 12.18
CA GLY A 125 -10.83 31.24 13.02
C GLY A 125 -11.02 29.81 13.51
N ALA A 126 -10.50 29.47 14.70
CA ALA A 126 -10.97 28.33 15.48
C ALA A 126 -12.30 28.69 16.16
N THR A 127 -13.42 28.20 15.63
CA THR A 127 -14.67 28.10 16.41
C THR A 127 -14.48 27.00 17.45
N TRP A 128 -14.59 27.36 18.73
CA TRP A 128 -14.56 26.41 19.84
C TRP A 128 -15.70 25.40 19.69
N GLU A 129 -15.34 24.14 19.46
CA GLU A 129 -16.28 23.03 19.42
C GLU A 129 -16.23 22.26 20.74
N ASP A 130 -17.40 21.96 21.31
CA ASP A 130 -17.54 21.29 22.61
C ASP A 130 -16.95 19.86 22.53
N PRO A 131 -16.06 19.45 23.45
CA PRO A 131 -15.41 18.13 23.44
C PRO A 131 -16.36 16.94 23.40
N ARG A 132 -17.63 17.12 23.79
CA ARG A 132 -18.67 16.10 23.68
C ARG A 132 -19.14 15.90 22.24
N ASP A 133 -19.33 16.96 21.47
CA ASP A 133 -19.73 16.86 20.06
C ASP A 133 -18.60 16.34 19.17
N ALA A 134 -17.35 16.72 19.47
CA ALA A 134 -16.17 16.16 18.82
C ALA A 134 -16.04 14.64 19.07
N ARG A 135 -16.38 14.17 20.28
CA ARG A 135 -16.41 12.73 20.61
C ARG A 135 -17.60 12.01 19.98
N LEU A 136 -18.78 12.62 19.96
CA LEU A 136 -19.96 12.02 19.36
C LEU A 136 -19.77 11.84 17.85
N ARG A 137 -19.16 12.82 17.17
CA ARG A 137 -18.82 12.70 15.74
C ARG A 137 -17.77 11.64 15.47
N LYS A 138 -16.74 11.53 16.31
CA LYS A 138 -15.72 10.48 16.19
C LYS A 138 -16.33 9.09 16.41
N PHE A 139 -17.22 8.96 17.39
CA PHE A 139 -17.95 7.71 17.63
C PHE A 139 -18.95 7.38 16.51
N ASN A 140 -19.63 8.37 15.91
CA ASN A 140 -20.52 8.16 14.76
C ASN A 140 -19.76 7.90 13.45
N GLN A 141 -18.56 8.47 13.28
CA GLN A 141 -17.65 8.17 12.18
C GLN A 141 -17.11 6.74 12.30
N ASP A 142 -16.70 6.33 13.50
CA ASP A 142 -16.20 4.98 13.77
C ASP A 142 -17.33 3.93 13.68
N ALA A 143 -18.56 4.25 14.12
CA ALA A 143 -19.74 3.40 13.95
C ALA A 143 -20.21 3.31 12.48
N SER A 144 -20.14 4.41 11.74
CA SER A 144 -20.47 4.45 10.29
C SER A 144 -19.36 3.84 9.41
N ALA A 145 -18.12 3.78 9.91
CA ALA A 145 -17.00 3.09 9.26
C ALA A 145 -17.02 1.59 9.55
N ALA A 146 -17.40 1.18 10.77
CA ALA A 146 -17.60 -0.22 11.14
C ALA A 146 -18.80 -0.86 10.41
N LEU A 147 -19.88 -0.11 10.15
CA LEU A 147 -21.01 -0.59 9.35
C LEU A 147 -20.78 -0.54 7.83
N ARG A 148 -19.86 0.31 7.34
CA ARG A 148 -19.43 0.30 5.93
C ARG A 148 -18.54 -0.91 5.58
N ASN A 149 -17.85 -1.49 6.55
CA ASN A 149 -16.96 -2.64 6.34
C ASN A 149 -17.62 -4.03 6.46
N VAL A 150 -18.94 -4.11 6.66
CA VAL A 150 -19.69 -5.39 6.62
C VAL A 150 -20.57 -5.50 5.37
N ALA A 151 -20.65 -4.45 4.55
CA ALA A 151 -21.34 -4.48 3.26
C ALA A 151 -20.68 -3.53 2.25
N ALA A 152 -19.36 -3.61 2.08
CA ALA A 152 -18.77 -3.16 0.83
C ALA A 152 -19.05 -4.26 -0.20
N PRO A 153 -19.75 -3.97 -1.32
CA PRO A 153 -19.82 -4.94 -2.40
C PRO A 153 -18.38 -5.23 -2.80
N VAL A 154 -18.01 -6.50 -2.83
CA VAL A 154 -16.79 -6.94 -3.51
C VAL A 154 -16.97 -6.50 -4.95
N ALA A 155 -16.48 -5.29 -5.28
CA ALA A 155 -16.27 -4.89 -6.64
C ALA A 155 -15.27 -5.90 -7.19
N ALA A 156 -15.79 -6.82 -8.00
CA ALA A 156 -14.94 -7.68 -8.79
C ALA A 156 -13.92 -6.78 -9.51
N PRO A 157 -12.65 -7.19 -9.62
CA PRO A 157 -11.71 -6.48 -10.46
C PRO A 157 -12.37 -6.30 -11.84
N PRO A 158 -12.32 -5.11 -12.48
CA PRO A 158 -12.73 -5.00 -13.87
C PRO A 158 -11.84 -5.98 -14.64
N THR A 159 -12.44 -7.07 -15.08
CA THR A 159 -11.75 -8.01 -15.94
C THR A 159 -11.52 -7.29 -17.26
N LEU A 160 -10.32 -7.42 -17.84
CA LEU A 160 -9.95 -6.79 -19.13
C LEU A 160 -10.98 -7.02 -20.26
N THR A 161 -11.88 -8.00 -20.08
CA THR A 161 -13.01 -8.32 -20.96
C THR A 161 -14.18 -7.32 -20.85
N ASP A 162 -14.42 -6.71 -19.68
CA ASP A 162 -15.59 -5.85 -19.47
C ASP A 162 -15.51 -4.54 -20.27
N GLU A 163 -14.31 -3.97 -20.41
CA GLU A 163 -14.09 -2.73 -21.16
C GLU A 163 -14.24 -2.94 -22.67
N ASP A 164 -13.74 -4.05 -23.20
CA ASP A 164 -13.84 -4.35 -24.64
C ASP A 164 -15.26 -4.78 -25.03
N GLU A 165 -15.95 -5.55 -24.19
CA GLU A 165 -17.36 -5.85 -24.42
C GLU A 165 -18.28 -4.63 -24.26
N GLN A 166 -17.94 -3.67 -23.38
CA GLN A 166 -18.68 -2.40 -23.27
C GLN A 166 -18.50 -1.53 -24.53
N LYS A 167 -17.29 -1.47 -25.09
CA LYS A 167 -17.04 -0.78 -26.37
C LYS A 167 -17.87 -1.39 -27.50
N GLU A 168 -17.93 -2.71 -27.59
CA GLU A 168 -18.76 -3.39 -28.60
C GLU A 168 -20.25 -3.08 -28.44
N ASP A 169 -20.75 -2.96 -27.20
CA ASP A 169 -22.14 -2.57 -26.95
C ASP A 169 -22.42 -1.13 -27.37
N ASP A 170 -21.51 -0.23 -27.03
CA ASP A 170 -21.58 1.18 -27.42
C ASP A 170 -21.52 1.34 -28.94
N GLU A 171 -20.71 0.52 -29.63
CA GLU A 171 -20.66 0.44 -31.09
C GLU A 171 -21.97 -0.08 -31.70
N LEU A 172 -22.57 -1.11 -31.12
CA LEU A 172 -23.88 -1.63 -31.56
C LEU A 172 -25.00 -0.60 -31.38
N VAL A 173 -25.00 0.14 -30.27
CA VAL A 173 -25.96 1.22 -30.01
C VAL A 173 -25.75 2.37 -30.98
N LYS A 174 -24.50 2.75 -31.26
CA LYS A 174 -24.16 3.78 -32.24
C LYS A 174 -24.57 3.38 -33.66
N ALA A 175 -24.34 2.12 -34.05
CA ALA A 175 -24.78 1.57 -35.33
C ALA A 175 -26.31 1.56 -35.46
N LEU A 176 -27.03 1.20 -34.40
CA LEU A 176 -28.49 1.26 -34.36
C LEU A 176 -29.01 2.68 -34.52
N LEU A 177 -28.35 3.67 -33.92
CA LEU A 177 -28.74 5.08 -34.01
C LEU A 177 -28.49 5.64 -35.42
N LEU A 178 -27.34 5.31 -36.02
CA LEU A 178 -27.01 5.67 -37.39
C LEU A 178 -28.01 5.07 -38.38
N SER A 179 -28.33 3.77 -38.24
CA SER A 179 -29.29 3.10 -39.12
C SER A 179 -30.73 3.63 -38.96
N GLN A 180 -31.12 4.08 -37.76
CA GLN A 180 -32.40 4.78 -37.56
C GLN A 180 -32.42 6.16 -38.21
N GLN A 181 -31.29 6.85 -38.27
CA GLN A 181 -31.17 8.15 -38.92
C GLN A 181 -31.24 7.99 -40.45
N GLU A 182 -30.51 7.02 -41.01
CA GLU A 182 -30.60 6.66 -42.44
C GLU A 182 -32.02 6.24 -42.87
N LEU A 183 -32.80 5.64 -41.95
CA LEU A 183 -34.20 5.32 -42.18
C LEU A 183 -35.07 6.58 -42.26
N LYS A 184 -34.85 7.52 -41.34
CA LYS A 184 -35.58 8.79 -41.29
C LYS A 184 -35.28 9.65 -42.51
N ASP A 185 -34.01 9.73 -42.90
CA ASP A 185 -33.57 10.51 -44.06
C ASP A 185 -34.17 9.92 -45.35
N ALA A 186 -34.16 8.59 -45.50
CA ALA A 186 -34.81 7.92 -46.64
C ALA A 186 -36.33 8.10 -46.70
N GLN A 187 -36.99 8.21 -45.54
CA GLN A 187 -38.43 8.51 -45.47
C GLN A 187 -38.72 9.99 -45.75
N ALA A 188 -37.78 10.89 -45.43
CA ALA A 188 -37.88 12.31 -45.75
C ALA A 188 -37.66 12.59 -47.24
N ASP A 189 -36.70 11.90 -47.88
CA ASP A 189 -36.44 12.01 -49.32
C ASP A 189 -37.59 11.48 -50.17
N GLN A 190 -38.29 10.42 -49.72
CA GLN A 190 -39.53 9.97 -50.37
C GLN A 190 -40.68 10.99 -50.26
N ALA A 191 -40.62 11.93 -49.31
CA ALA A 191 -41.61 13.00 -49.14
C ALA A 191 -41.25 14.29 -49.89
N ALA A 192 -39.98 14.48 -50.29
CA ALA A 192 -39.49 15.64 -51.02
C ALA A 192 -39.28 15.32 -52.51
N THR A 193 -40.36 15.31 -53.29
CA THR A 193 -40.21 15.39 -54.76
C THR A 193 -39.96 16.84 -55.18
N SER A 194 -38.70 17.24 -55.34
CA SER A 194 -38.34 18.41 -56.17
C SER A 194 -36.86 18.44 -56.53
N SER A 195 -36.60 18.25 -57.83
CA SER A 195 -35.51 18.80 -58.64
C SER A 195 -34.22 19.22 -57.93
N GLU A 196 -33.17 18.41 -58.09
CA GLU A 196 -31.80 18.91 -58.00
C GLU A 196 -31.09 18.77 -59.35
N THR A 197 -30.57 19.91 -59.81
CA THR A 197 -29.73 20.08 -60.99
C THR A 197 -28.40 19.36 -60.78
N SER A 198 -28.13 18.38 -61.63
CA SER A 198 -26.86 17.65 -61.71
C SER A 198 -25.69 18.59 -62.00
N HIS A 199 -24.79 18.78 -61.03
CA HIS A 199 -23.47 19.35 -61.28
C HIS A 199 -22.61 18.27 -61.95
N LEU A 200 -22.43 18.40 -63.27
CA LEU A 200 -21.60 17.50 -64.08
C LEU A 200 -20.13 17.80 -63.80
N GLU A 201 -19.46 16.98 -63.01
CA GLU A 201 -18.01 17.04 -62.82
C GLU A 201 -17.27 16.02 -63.69
N ILE A 202 -16.14 16.44 -64.24
CA ILE A 202 -15.32 15.67 -65.16
C ILE A 202 -14.51 14.64 -64.37
N PRO A 203 -14.49 13.35 -64.77
CA PRO A 203 -13.68 12.33 -64.12
C PRO A 203 -12.19 12.72 -64.07
N PRO A 204 -11.50 12.54 -62.92
CA PRO A 204 -10.10 12.91 -62.79
C PRO A 204 -9.21 11.98 -63.63
N VAL A 205 -8.46 12.55 -64.57
CA VAL A 205 -7.42 11.87 -65.35
C VAL A 205 -6.03 12.24 -64.82
N ASN A 206 -5.03 11.40 -65.09
CA ASN A 206 -3.66 11.66 -64.67
C ASN A 206 -3.10 12.91 -65.38
N ALA A 207 -2.95 14.00 -64.63
CA ALA A 207 -2.55 15.31 -65.14
C ALA A 207 -1.19 15.30 -65.85
N ALA A 208 -0.24 14.48 -65.39
CA ALA A 208 1.11 14.42 -65.96
C ALA A 208 1.12 13.85 -67.38
N PHE A 209 0.31 12.81 -67.64
CA PHE A 209 0.22 12.23 -68.99
C PHE A 209 -0.62 13.10 -69.92
N LEU A 210 -1.63 13.80 -69.38
CA LEU A 210 -2.42 14.76 -70.14
C LEU A 210 -1.56 15.92 -70.64
N GLU A 211 -0.70 16.47 -69.78
CA GLU A 211 0.24 17.53 -70.14
C GLU A 211 1.23 17.06 -71.22
N GLN A 212 1.82 15.88 -71.05
CA GLN A 212 2.74 15.29 -72.03
C GLN A 212 2.09 15.05 -73.41
N LEU A 213 0.86 14.54 -73.45
CA LEU A 213 0.13 14.35 -74.72
C LEU A 213 -0.21 15.68 -75.38
N THR A 214 -0.52 16.71 -74.59
CA THR A 214 -0.80 18.06 -75.10
C THR A 214 0.47 18.72 -75.63
N GLU A 215 1.62 18.56 -74.95
CA GLU A 215 2.94 19.00 -75.42
C GLU A 215 3.38 18.31 -76.70
N MET A 216 3.02 17.02 -76.87
CA MET A 216 3.23 16.27 -78.11
C MET A 216 2.30 16.70 -79.27
N GLY A 217 1.36 17.61 -79.00
CA GLY A 217 0.49 18.23 -80.02
C GLY A 217 -0.87 17.57 -80.19
N PHE A 218 -1.28 16.65 -79.31
CA PHE A 218 -2.63 16.09 -79.33
C PHE A 218 -3.65 17.05 -78.70
N ALA A 219 -4.86 17.12 -79.26
CA ALA A 219 -5.93 17.93 -78.68
C ALA A 219 -6.30 17.41 -77.29
N GLU A 220 -6.56 18.32 -76.34
CA GLU A 220 -6.82 17.96 -74.94
C GLU A 220 -8.01 16.98 -74.79
N LEU A 221 -9.01 17.08 -75.66
CA LEU A 221 -10.16 16.16 -75.68
C LEU A 221 -9.75 14.74 -76.09
N HIS A 222 -8.86 14.61 -77.07
CA HIS A 222 -8.36 13.30 -77.53
C HIS A 222 -7.45 12.69 -76.47
N ALA A 223 -6.57 13.50 -75.87
CA ALA A 223 -5.71 13.09 -74.77
C ALA A 223 -6.52 12.63 -73.53
N ARG A 224 -7.59 13.34 -73.18
CA ARG A 224 -8.49 12.93 -72.08
C ARG A 224 -9.25 11.64 -72.41
N LYS A 225 -9.78 11.52 -73.63
CA LYS A 225 -10.52 10.31 -74.06
C LYS A 225 -9.63 9.07 -74.08
N SER A 226 -8.40 9.17 -74.59
CA SER A 226 -7.47 8.05 -74.64
C SER A 226 -7.07 7.58 -73.25
N LEU A 227 -6.80 8.51 -72.33
CA LEU A 227 -6.50 8.20 -70.93
C LEU A 227 -7.69 7.57 -70.19
N LEU A 228 -8.93 7.93 -70.54
CA LEU A 228 -10.14 7.30 -69.99
C LEU A 228 -10.41 5.93 -70.60
N ALA A 229 -10.07 5.70 -71.87
CA ALA A 229 -10.24 4.42 -72.55
C ALA A 229 -9.15 3.39 -72.17
N THR A 230 -7.96 3.86 -71.78
CA THR A 230 -6.80 3.02 -71.43
C THR A 230 -6.51 2.97 -69.93
N THR A 231 -7.51 3.20 -69.08
CA THR A 231 -7.37 3.22 -67.60
C THR A 231 -6.78 1.94 -67.01
N GLU A 232 -6.94 0.79 -67.69
CA GLU A 232 -6.39 -0.49 -67.23
C GLU A 232 -4.89 -0.64 -67.51
N GLN A 233 -4.36 0.05 -68.53
CA GLN A 233 -2.97 -0.08 -68.99
C GLN A 233 -2.08 1.12 -68.63
N MET A 234 -2.63 2.14 -67.95
CA MET A 234 -1.97 3.32 -67.31
C MET A 234 -0.58 3.72 -67.85
N SER A 235 -0.41 3.79 -69.16
CA SER A 235 0.86 4.10 -69.81
C SER A 235 0.65 5.10 -70.93
N LEU A 236 1.64 5.99 -71.10
CA LEU A 236 1.61 7.02 -72.13
C LEU A 236 1.57 6.40 -73.53
N GLU A 237 2.29 5.30 -73.75
CA GLU A 237 2.37 4.59 -75.03
C GLU A 237 1.03 3.96 -75.42
N ALA A 238 0.28 3.39 -74.48
CA ALA A 238 -1.05 2.86 -74.74
C ALA A 238 -2.03 3.98 -75.13
N ALA A 239 -1.94 5.14 -74.48
CA ALA A 239 -2.75 6.31 -74.82
C ALA A 239 -2.42 6.86 -76.22
N ILE A 240 -1.14 6.86 -76.63
CA ILE A 240 -0.72 7.26 -77.99
C ILE A 240 -1.20 6.24 -79.03
N SER A 241 -1.07 4.94 -78.76
CA SER A 241 -1.57 3.87 -79.65
C SER A 241 -3.07 3.99 -79.87
N TRP A 242 -3.82 4.24 -78.79
CA TRP A 242 -5.26 4.41 -78.86
C TRP A 242 -5.66 5.63 -79.70
N ILE A 243 -4.98 6.78 -79.54
CA ILE A 243 -5.22 7.97 -80.37
C ILE A 243 -4.94 7.67 -81.84
N ALA A 244 -3.85 6.98 -82.16
CA ALA A 244 -3.49 6.65 -83.53
C ALA A 244 -4.50 5.70 -84.19
N GLU A 245 -5.05 4.75 -83.43
CA GLU A 245 -6.04 3.79 -83.93
C GLU A 245 -7.41 4.41 -84.18
N HIS A 246 -7.76 5.49 -83.49
CA HIS A 246 -9.09 6.09 -83.53
C HIS A 246 -9.11 7.47 -84.23
N GLN A 247 -7.96 7.97 -84.73
CA GLN A 247 -7.83 9.32 -85.32
C GLN A 247 -8.76 9.60 -86.52
N GLU A 248 -9.27 8.55 -87.19
CA GLU A 248 -10.19 8.66 -88.33
C GLU A 248 -11.68 8.58 -87.93
N ASP A 249 -11.98 8.35 -86.66
CA ASP A 249 -13.35 8.20 -86.17
C ASP A 249 -14.05 9.56 -86.07
N ALA A 250 -15.23 9.69 -86.70
CA ALA A 250 -15.97 10.96 -86.78
C ALA A 250 -16.48 11.48 -85.42
N ASP A 251 -16.50 10.63 -84.40
CA ASP A 251 -16.94 10.90 -83.02
C ASP A 251 -15.77 11.18 -82.06
N ILE A 252 -14.52 11.15 -82.53
CA ILE A 252 -13.36 11.51 -81.71
C ILE A 252 -13.43 12.97 -81.22
N ASP A 253 -14.00 13.88 -82.01
CA ASP A 253 -14.21 15.28 -81.65
C ASP A 253 -15.50 15.53 -80.84
N ALA A 254 -16.33 14.50 -80.62
CA ALA A 254 -17.56 14.65 -79.86
C ALA A 254 -17.27 14.90 -78.37
N PRO A 255 -18.03 15.77 -77.67
CA PRO A 255 -17.90 15.96 -76.23
C PRO A 255 -18.09 14.64 -75.47
N ILE A 256 -17.28 14.41 -74.44
CA ILE A 256 -17.31 13.17 -73.62
C ILE A 256 -18.70 13.04 -72.99
N GLN A 257 -19.39 11.93 -73.25
CA GLN A 257 -20.66 11.62 -72.61
C GLN A 257 -20.41 11.06 -71.20
N PHE A 258 -20.89 11.78 -70.19
CA PHE A 258 -20.71 11.44 -68.78
C PHE A 258 -21.64 10.30 -68.37
N ILE A 259 -21.08 9.20 -67.87
CA ILE A 259 -21.85 8.12 -67.24
C ILE A 259 -21.75 8.30 -65.72
N ASP A 260 -22.91 8.47 -65.07
CA ASP A 260 -23.06 8.55 -63.61
C ASP A 260 -22.67 7.22 -62.95
N LEU A 261 -21.41 7.08 -62.55
CA LEU A 261 -20.94 5.93 -61.77
C LEU A 261 -21.61 5.87 -60.38
N ALA A 262 -22.14 6.98 -59.88
CA ALA A 262 -22.84 7.09 -58.60
C ALA A 262 -24.13 6.24 -58.55
N LYS A 263 -24.81 6.02 -59.69
CA LYS A 263 -26.05 5.23 -59.76
C LYS A 263 -25.87 3.72 -59.66
N GLN A 264 -24.64 3.20 -59.65
CA GLN A 264 -24.40 1.76 -59.52
C GLN A 264 -24.36 1.24 -58.08
N ARG A 265 -24.33 2.10 -57.06
CA ARG A 265 -24.62 1.66 -55.68
C ARG A 265 -26.12 1.47 -55.54
N LYS A 266 -26.56 0.21 -55.53
CA LYS A 266 -27.95 -0.16 -55.26
C LYS A 266 -28.34 0.38 -53.88
N GLU A 267 -29.05 1.51 -53.85
CA GLU A 267 -29.54 2.10 -52.61
C GLU A 267 -30.48 1.09 -51.92
N LEU A 268 -30.18 0.78 -50.67
CA LEU A 268 -30.92 -0.20 -49.89
C LEU A 268 -32.37 0.28 -49.74
N THR A 269 -33.34 -0.56 -50.09
CA THR A 269 -34.76 -0.18 -50.02
C THR A 269 -35.16 0.15 -48.59
N THR A 270 -36.19 0.97 -48.41
CA THR A 270 -36.67 1.37 -47.07
C THR A 270 -37.05 0.17 -46.21
N GLU A 271 -37.58 -0.89 -46.81
CA GLU A 271 -37.93 -2.14 -46.14
C GLU A 271 -36.68 -2.90 -45.66
N GLU A 272 -35.63 -2.98 -46.49
CA GLU A 272 -34.35 -3.57 -46.09
C GLU A 272 -33.65 -2.76 -44.99
N LYS A 273 -33.77 -1.42 -45.00
CA LYS A 273 -33.25 -0.57 -43.91
C LYS A 273 -34.03 -0.82 -42.60
N GLN A 274 -35.36 -1.00 -42.66
CA GLN A 274 -36.17 -1.37 -41.50
C GLN A 274 -35.77 -2.74 -40.94
N ALA A 275 -35.52 -3.72 -41.82
CA ALA A 275 -35.05 -5.05 -41.42
C ALA A 275 -33.68 -4.99 -40.71
N LYS A 276 -32.75 -4.15 -41.19
CA LYS A 276 -31.45 -3.93 -40.53
C LYS A 276 -31.60 -3.33 -39.12
N VAL A 277 -32.47 -2.34 -38.94
CA VAL A 277 -32.77 -1.75 -37.63
C VAL A 277 -33.38 -2.79 -36.69
N ALA A 278 -34.28 -3.64 -37.17
CA ALA A 278 -34.90 -4.71 -36.38
C ALA A 278 -33.88 -5.77 -35.95
N GLU A 279 -32.97 -6.18 -36.84
CA GLU A 279 -31.92 -7.13 -36.52
C GLU A 279 -30.92 -6.57 -35.50
N LEU A 280 -30.52 -5.30 -35.63
CA LEU A 280 -29.64 -4.65 -34.66
C LEU A 280 -30.28 -4.56 -33.27
N LYS A 281 -31.59 -4.27 -33.18
CA LYS A 281 -32.32 -4.30 -31.89
C LYS A 281 -32.32 -5.69 -31.27
N ARG A 282 -32.58 -6.74 -32.06
CA ARG A 282 -32.58 -8.13 -31.58
C ARG A 282 -31.22 -8.54 -31.02
N ARG A 283 -30.12 -8.18 -31.70
CA ARG A 283 -28.75 -8.46 -31.22
C ARG A 283 -28.43 -7.74 -29.91
N ILE A 284 -28.89 -6.49 -29.74
CA ILE A 284 -28.70 -5.74 -28.49
C ILE A 284 -29.47 -6.39 -27.33
N ASP A 285 -30.72 -6.78 -27.56
CA ASP A 285 -31.56 -7.41 -26.53
C ASP A 285 -31.02 -8.79 -26.11
N GLU A 286 -30.52 -9.57 -27.07
CA GLU A 286 -29.86 -10.85 -26.81
C GLU A 286 -28.60 -10.66 -25.95
N LYS A 287 -27.73 -9.72 -26.32
CA LYS A 287 -26.49 -9.44 -25.58
C LYS A 287 -26.77 -8.92 -24.16
N LYS A 288 -27.79 -8.06 -24.00
CA LYS A 288 -28.27 -7.63 -22.67
C LYS A 288 -28.80 -8.80 -21.83
N ALA A 289 -29.56 -9.72 -22.43
CA ALA A 289 -30.08 -10.89 -21.74
C ALA A 289 -28.95 -11.84 -21.29
N GLN A 290 -27.92 -12.02 -22.11
CA GLN A 290 -26.73 -12.81 -21.78
C GLN A 290 -25.97 -12.21 -20.58
N ARG A 291 -25.74 -10.89 -20.57
CA ARG A 291 -25.12 -10.21 -19.42
C ARG A 291 -25.96 -10.30 -18.15
N ALA A 292 -27.27 -10.11 -18.25
CA ALA A 292 -28.16 -10.26 -17.09
C ALA A 292 -28.14 -11.70 -16.54
N ALA A 293 -27.98 -12.72 -17.39
CA ALA A 293 -27.81 -14.10 -16.97
C ALA A 293 -26.44 -14.35 -16.32
N GLN A 294 -25.37 -13.75 -16.85
CA GLN A 294 -24.02 -13.87 -16.31
C GLN A 294 -23.90 -13.18 -14.94
N ALA A 295 -24.42 -11.95 -14.80
CA ALA A 295 -24.45 -11.24 -13.53
C ALA A 295 -25.14 -12.04 -12.41
N LYS A 296 -26.25 -12.72 -12.74
CA LYS A 296 -26.94 -13.63 -11.78
C LYS A 296 -26.06 -14.81 -11.36
N LYS A 297 -25.26 -15.37 -12.28
CA LYS A 297 -24.32 -16.46 -11.95
C LYS A 297 -23.20 -15.95 -11.04
N ASP A 298 -22.68 -14.76 -11.34
CA ASP A 298 -21.61 -14.13 -10.56
C ASP A 298 -22.10 -13.75 -9.15
N ASP A 299 -23.35 -13.28 -9.02
CA ASP A 299 -24.00 -13.04 -7.72
C ASP A 299 -24.11 -14.32 -6.89
N VAL A 300 -24.54 -15.42 -7.50
CA VAL A 300 -24.61 -16.73 -6.82
C VAL A 300 -23.22 -17.19 -6.41
N ALA A 301 -22.21 -17.04 -7.27
CA ALA A 301 -20.82 -17.39 -6.97
C ALA A 301 -20.26 -16.55 -5.81
N ARG A 302 -20.51 -15.23 -5.81
CA ARG A 302 -20.13 -14.33 -4.71
C ARG A 302 -20.77 -14.73 -3.38
N GLU A 303 -22.05 -15.07 -3.40
CA GLU A 303 -22.77 -15.50 -2.19
C GLU A 303 -22.25 -16.85 -1.67
N ILE A 304 -21.87 -17.78 -2.55
CA ILE A 304 -21.19 -19.03 -2.17
C ILE A 304 -19.81 -18.75 -1.56
N ALA A 305 -19.00 -17.90 -2.19
CA ALA A 305 -17.67 -17.53 -1.71
C ALA A 305 -17.75 -16.85 -0.33
N ARG A 306 -18.72 -15.96 -0.11
CA ARG A 306 -18.97 -15.31 1.19
C ARG A 306 -19.26 -16.32 2.29
N ARG A 307 -20.07 -17.35 1.99
CA ARG A 307 -20.41 -18.41 2.95
C ARG A 307 -19.22 -19.31 3.27
N ASN A 308 -18.38 -19.61 2.28
CA ASN A 308 -17.19 -20.45 2.47
C ASN A 308 -16.10 -19.70 3.24
N MET A 309 -15.87 -18.41 2.95
CA MET A 309 -14.88 -17.60 3.66
C MET A 309 -15.15 -17.51 5.17
N GLY A 310 -16.42 -17.43 5.58
CA GLY A 310 -16.79 -17.48 7.00
C GLY A 310 -16.47 -18.82 7.68
N LYS A 311 -16.63 -19.93 6.95
CA LYS A 311 -16.28 -21.27 7.44
C LYS A 311 -14.77 -21.47 7.51
N ASP A 312 -14.02 -21.00 6.51
CA ASP A 312 -12.57 -21.13 6.45
C ASP A 312 -11.88 -20.29 7.55
N MET A 313 -12.41 -19.10 7.84
CA MET A 313 -11.91 -18.28 8.95
C MET A 313 -12.21 -18.91 10.32
N ALA A 314 -13.36 -19.58 10.46
CA ALA A 314 -13.73 -20.28 11.68
C ALA A 314 -12.84 -21.52 11.90
N SER A 315 -12.64 -22.34 10.87
CA SER A 315 -11.76 -23.51 10.96
C SER A 315 -10.30 -23.12 11.23
N ALA A 316 -9.79 -22.09 10.56
CA ALA A 316 -8.42 -21.61 10.79
C ALA A 316 -8.22 -21.09 12.23
N ARG A 317 -9.23 -20.45 12.83
CA ARG A 317 -9.20 -20.00 14.22
C ARG A 317 -9.21 -21.17 15.21
N GLU A 318 -10.06 -22.17 14.97
CA GLU A 318 -10.11 -23.39 15.79
C GLU A 318 -8.79 -24.16 15.75
N GLU A 319 -8.16 -24.27 14.56
CA GLU A 319 -6.84 -24.88 14.40
C GLU A 319 -5.75 -24.11 15.16
N TYR A 320 -5.75 -22.77 15.08
CA TYR A 320 -4.82 -21.94 15.81
C TYR A 320 -4.97 -22.09 17.34
N ASP A 321 -6.22 -22.02 17.84
CA ASP A 321 -6.52 -22.16 19.26
C ASP A 321 -6.18 -23.57 19.79
N ALA A 322 -6.36 -24.60 18.95
CA ALA A 322 -5.95 -25.97 19.25
C ALA A 322 -4.41 -26.11 19.34
N ILE A 323 -3.67 -25.48 18.43
CA ILE A 323 -2.19 -25.45 18.46
C ILE A 323 -1.70 -24.73 19.72
N GLN A 324 -2.29 -23.57 20.05
CA GLN A 324 -1.94 -22.82 21.26
C GLN A 324 -2.19 -23.64 22.53
N THR A 325 -3.35 -24.28 22.62
CA THR A 325 -3.71 -25.12 23.77
C THR A 325 -2.76 -26.32 23.90
N ARG A 326 -2.35 -26.93 22.77
CA ARG A 326 -1.37 -28.03 22.77
C ARG A 326 -0.01 -27.57 23.29
N LEU A 327 0.50 -26.42 22.82
CA LEU A 327 1.78 -25.86 23.27
C LEU A 327 1.77 -25.52 24.76
N VAL A 328 0.69 -24.92 25.27
CA VAL A 328 0.55 -24.61 26.70
C VAL A 328 0.53 -25.90 27.53
N ARG A 329 -0.20 -26.94 27.09
CA ARG A 329 -0.24 -28.23 27.79
C ARG A 329 1.14 -28.91 27.80
N GLU A 330 1.85 -28.89 26.68
CA GLU A 330 3.20 -29.46 26.58
C GLU A 330 4.20 -28.72 27.48
N LYS A 331 4.15 -27.38 27.49
CA LYS A 331 4.97 -26.55 28.37
C LYS A 331 4.69 -26.85 29.85
N GLN A 332 3.43 -26.90 30.26
CA GLN A 332 3.04 -27.26 31.63
C GLN A 332 3.47 -28.69 32.00
N ALA A 333 3.40 -29.64 31.07
CA ALA A 333 3.87 -31.00 31.30
C ALA A 333 5.40 -31.04 31.50
N ARG A 334 6.15 -30.26 30.72
CA ARG A 334 7.60 -30.11 30.85
C ARG A 334 7.99 -29.48 32.19
N GLU A 335 7.35 -28.37 32.57
CA GLU A 335 7.57 -27.70 33.86
C GLU A 335 7.24 -28.64 35.04
N LYS A 336 6.13 -29.39 34.97
CA LYS A 336 5.78 -30.39 35.98
C LYS A 336 6.81 -31.52 36.06
N ALA A 337 7.34 -31.98 34.93
CA ALA A 337 8.37 -33.02 34.89
C ALA A 337 9.70 -32.54 35.48
N GLU A 338 10.10 -31.30 35.18
CA GLU A 338 11.30 -30.67 35.74
C GLU A 338 11.16 -30.45 37.25
N ALA A 339 10.02 -29.89 37.70
CA ALA A 339 9.71 -29.74 39.13
C ALA A 339 9.70 -31.08 39.88
N LYS A 340 9.19 -32.16 39.26
CA LYS A 340 9.25 -33.50 39.84
C LYS A 340 10.69 -33.99 40.00
N ARG A 341 11.53 -33.80 38.97
CA ARG A 341 12.96 -34.17 39.03
C ARG A 341 13.71 -33.38 40.11
N GLU A 342 13.43 -32.09 40.24
CA GLU A 342 14.04 -31.26 41.30
C GLU A 342 13.59 -31.70 42.69
N ARG A 343 12.29 -31.98 42.88
CA ARG A 343 11.77 -32.53 44.14
C ARG A 343 12.44 -33.85 44.50
N GLU A 344 12.61 -34.75 43.55
CA GLU A 344 13.32 -36.02 43.77
C GLU A 344 14.81 -35.80 44.14
N ARG A 345 15.49 -34.83 43.52
CA ARG A 345 16.86 -34.45 43.90
C ARG A 345 16.95 -33.92 45.33
N LEU A 346 16.05 -33.00 45.70
CA LEU A 346 15.99 -32.45 47.06
C LEU A 346 15.69 -33.53 48.10
N LEU A 347 14.77 -34.46 47.80
CA LEU A 347 14.46 -35.59 48.68
C LEU A 347 15.69 -36.48 48.89
N LYS A 348 16.43 -36.81 47.82
CA LYS A 348 17.68 -37.57 47.93
C LYS A 348 18.73 -36.83 48.76
N GLN A 349 18.85 -35.51 48.60
CA GLN A 349 19.79 -34.72 49.38
C GLN A 349 19.43 -34.67 50.86
N ILE A 350 18.13 -34.55 51.19
CA ILE A 350 17.63 -34.64 52.56
C ILE A 350 17.86 -36.04 53.15
N GLU A 351 17.70 -37.09 52.35
CA GLU A 351 17.95 -38.46 52.77
C GLU A 351 19.43 -38.69 53.10
N LEU A 352 20.34 -38.18 52.27
CA LEU A 352 21.78 -38.21 52.53
C LEU A 352 22.16 -37.42 53.80
N ASP A 353 21.66 -36.19 53.96
CA ASP A 353 21.89 -35.38 55.17
C ASP A 353 21.32 -36.05 56.44
N LYS A 354 20.13 -36.67 56.35
CA LYS A 354 19.57 -37.46 57.46
C LYS A 354 20.40 -38.70 57.78
N ALA A 355 20.89 -39.42 56.76
CA ALA A 355 21.76 -40.57 56.95
C ALA A 355 23.09 -40.18 57.58
N GLU A 356 23.69 -39.06 57.15
CA GLU A 356 24.91 -38.51 57.74
C GLU A 356 24.70 -38.13 59.20
N ARG A 357 23.60 -37.44 59.54
CA ARG A 357 23.26 -37.09 60.93
C ARG A 357 23.03 -38.31 61.81
N ARG A 358 22.41 -39.36 61.27
CA ARG A 358 22.22 -40.64 61.97
C ARG A 358 23.57 -41.34 62.22
N ALA A 359 24.46 -41.34 61.22
CA ALA A 359 25.82 -41.90 61.36
C ALA A 359 26.67 -41.11 62.37
N ARG A 360 26.46 -39.79 62.49
CA ARG A 360 27.13 -38.91 63.47
C ARG A 360 26.48 -38.90 64.86
N GLY A 361 25.45 -39.72 65.11
CA GLY A 361 24.83 -39.85 66.43
C GLY A 361 24.11 -38.59 66.94
N GLY A 362 23.64 -37.70 66.06
CA GLY A 362 22.80 -36.55 66.43
C GLY A 362 23.51 -35.34 67.06
N LYS A 363 24.85 -35.28 67.09
CA LYS A 363 25.59 -34.09 67.55
C LYS A 363 25.91 -33.16 66.37
N LEU A 364 25.41 -31.92 66.42
CA LEU A 364 25.74 -30.87 65.45
C LEU A 364 27.22 -30.47 65.60
N ALA A 365 27.98 -30.49 64.51
CA ALA A 365 29.35 -29.98 64.50
C ALA A 365 29.34 -28.44 64.43
N ALA A 366 29.74 -27.80 65.52
CA ALA A 366 30.20 -26.42 65.49
C ALA A 366 31.67 -26.43 65.01
N ALA A 367 31.92 -26.05 63.76
CA ALA A 367 33.22 -25.56 63.31
C ALA A 367 33.12 -24.88 61.93
N THR A 368 33.21 -23.56 61.92
CA THR A 368 34.13 -22.88 60.99
C THR A 368 35.12 -22.07 61.82
N SER A 369 36.39 -22.31 61.52
CA SER A 369 37.59 -21.77 62.14
C SER A 369 37.74 -20.25 61.94
N LEU A 370 38.00 -19.53 63.03
CA LEU A 370 38.63 -18.21 63.00
C LEU A 370 40.10 -18.38 63.40
N ASP A 371 40.99 -18.15 62.45
CA ASP A 371 42.41 -17.92 62.69
C ASP A 371 42.60 -16.42 62.97
N ALA A 372 43.37 -16.08 63.99
CA ALA A 372 43.67 -14.70 64.37
C ALA A 372 44.91 -14.19 63.62
N PRO A 373 44.86 -12.98 63.07
CA PRO A 373 45.99 -12.07 63.26
C PRO A 373 45.58 -10.65 63.67
N GLU A 374 46.38 -10.13 64.60
CA GLU A 374 46.71 -8.73 64.96
C GLU A 374 45.63 -7.65 65.21
N ARG A 375 45.80 -7.01 66.36
CA ARG A 375 45.11 -5.81 66.82
C ARG A 375 45.77 -4.56 66.19
N VAL A 376 45.05 -3.86 65.31
CA VAL A 376 45.21 -2.39 65.15
C VAL A 376 43.83 -1.76 64.91
N SER A 377 43.67 -0.58 65.49
CA SER A 377 42.51 0.25 65.74
C SER A 377 41.64 0.66 64.54
N THR A 378 40.40 1.04 64.89
CA THR A 378 39.41 1.91 64.21
C THR A 378 38.29 1.26 63.38
N THR A 379 37.07 1.63 63.78
CA THR A 379 35.78 1.68 63.08
C THR A 379 35.06 0.38 62.68
N ASP A 380 33.77 0.39 63.05
CA ASP A 380 32.63 -0.38 62.52
C ASP A 380 32.39 -1.82 63.01
N VAL A 381 31.37 -1.94 63.87
CA VAL A 381 30.75 -3.21 64.26
C VAL A 381 29.79 -3.64 63.14
N ALA A 382 30.12 -4.75 62.48
CA ALA A 382 29.24 -5.45 61.55
C ALA A 382 29.02 -6.90 62.01
N ALA A 383 27.74 -7.25 62.16
CA ALA A 383 27.11 -8.58 62.08
C ALA A 383 25.74 -8.36 61.41
N PRO A 384 25.05 -9.34 60.80
CA PRO A 384 25.43 -10.54 60.05
C PRO A 384 25.45 -10.27 58.52
N SER A 385 25.83 -11.22 57.66
CA SER A 385 25.85 -10.99 56.19
C SER A 385 24.43 -10.71 55.63
N PRO A 386 24.16 -9.52 55.07
CA PRO A 386 22.87 -9.21 54.48
C PRO A 386 22.88 -9.64 53.01
N GLY A 387 21.72 -10.05 52.49
CA GLY A 387 21.49 -10.00 51.04
C GLY A 387 21.88 -8.62 50.50
N LYS A 388 22.34 -8.54 49.25
CA LYS A 388 22.72 -7.29 48.54
C LYS A 388 22.01 -6.08 49.18
N PRO A 389 22.74 -5.05 49.66
CA PRO A 389 22.11 -3.94 50.36
C PRO A 389 20.98 -3.43 49.47
N ALA A 390 19.74 -3.50 49.98
CA ALA A 390 18.59 -2.97 49.27
C ALA A 390 18.92 -1.50 49.01
N ALA A 391 19.27 -1.18 47.75
CA ALA A 391 19.67 0.17 47.39
C ALA A 391 18.58 1.12 47.87
N THR A 392 18.97 2.22 48.53
CA THR A 392 18.00 3.20 49.01
C THR A 392 17.06 3.60 47.87
N PRO A 393 15.77 3.86 48.10
CA PRO A 393 14.83 4.23 47.04
C PRO A 393 15.36 5.38 46.17
N GLU A 394 16.11 6.31 46.75
CA GLU A 394 16.80 7.41 46.05
C GLU A 394 17.89 6.93 45.08
N MET A 395 18.74 6.00 45.50
CA MET A 395 19.75 5.40 44.61
C MET A 395 19.11 4.57 43.50
N GLN A 396 17.98 3.91 43.78
CA GLN A 396 17.21 3.17 42.78
C GLN A 396 16.59 4.10 41.73
N MET A 397 16.06 5.25 42.15
CA MET A 397 15.56 6.28 41.25
C MET A 397 16.68 6.77 40.32
N GLN A 398 17.84 7.12 40.88
CA GLN A 398 18.97 7.60 40.07
C GLN A 398 19.48 6.54 39.09
N THR A 399 19.69 5.30 39.57
CA THR A 399 20.13 4.19 38.71
C THR A 399 19.15 3.91 37.57
N SER A 400 17.85 4.06 37.84
CA SER A 400 16.80 3.87 36.84
C SER A 400 16.81 4.99 35.79
N ILE A 401 17.00 6.23 36.21
CA ILE A 401 17.17 7.39 35.32
C ILE A 401 18.42 7.22 34.46
N ASP A 402 19.55 6.82 35.05
CA ASP A 402 20.80 6.61 34.31
C ASP A 402 20.63 5.51 33.26
N ARG A 403 19.94 4.41 33.57
CA ARG A 403 19.59 3.37 32.60
C ARG A 403 18.66 3.88 31.50
N LEU A 404 17.67 4.70 31.83
CA LEU A 404 16.80 5.32 30.83
C LEU A 404 17.56 6.27 29.90
N SER A 405 18.59 6.96 30.43
CA SER A 405 19.46 7.86 29.66
C SER A 405 20.36 7.13 28.65
N GLN A 406 20.59 5.83 28.83
CA GLN A 406 21.36 5.00 27.90
C GLN A 406 20.58 4.66 26.62
N TYR A 407 19.24 4.72 26.64
CA TYR A 407 18.40 4.45 25.46
C TYR A 407 18.36 5.67 24.54
N ARG A 408 19.38 5.79 23.69
CA ARG A 408 19.58 6.93 22.77
C ARG A 408 18.95 6.75 21.38
N VAL A 409 18.67 5.52 20.97
CA VAL A 409 18.10 5.24 19.65
C VAL A 409 16.66 5.77 19.60
N GLY A 410 16.36 6.66 18.66
CA GLY A 410 14.99 7.14 18.39
C GLY A 410 14.36 8.05 19.45
N ASN A 411 15.14 8.66 20.35
CA ASN A 411 14.63 9.47 21.47
C ASN A 411 13.67 8.73 22.42
N ASP A 412 13.76 7.40 22.45
CA ASP A 412 12.90 6.54 23.27
C ASP A 412 13.15 6.75 24.77
N GLY A 413 14.41 6.88 25.20
CA GLY A 413 14.78 7.18 26.58
C GLY A 413 14.26 8.55 27.05
N LEU A 414 14.38 9.58 26.20
CA LEU A 414 13.83 10.92 26.48
C LEU A 414 12.31 10.89 26.60
N THR A 415 11.65 10.14 25.72
CA THR A 415 10.19 9.96 25.75
C THR A 415 9.74 9.24 27.02
N ALA A 416 10.49 8.23 27.46
CA ALA A 416 10.24 7.53 28.72
C ALA A 416 10.38 8.46 29.93
N LEU A 417 11.47 9.24 30.00
CA LEU A 417 11.73 10.20 31.08
C LEU A 417 10.64 11.29 31.14
N LYS A 418 10.23 11.86 30.00
CA LYS A 418 9.13 12.84 29.91
C LYS A 418 7.79 12.22 30.35
N THR A 419 7.52 10.98 29.96
CA THR A 419 6.28 10.28 30.36
C THR A 419 6.24 10.03 31.87
N LEU A 420 7.36 9.61 32.47
CA LEU A 420 7.50 9.46 33.92
C LEU A 420 7.34 10.80 34.66
N LEU A 421 7.88 11.90 34.10
CA LEU A 421 7.72 13.24 34.66
C LEU A 421 6.25 13.66 34.70
N VAL A 422 5.48 13.36 33.65
CA VAL A 422 4.04 13.63 33.61
C VAL A 422 3.30 12.85 34.71
N TYR A 423 3.64 11.58 34.94
CA TYR A 423 3.02 10.81 36.02
C TYR A 423 3.31 11.40 37.41
N VAL A 424 4.57 11.72 37.69
CA VAL A 424 4.97 12.33 38.97
C VAL A 424 4.34 13.72 39.15
N THR A 425 4.33 14.54 38.10
CA THR A 425 3.77 15.90 38.14
C THR A 425 2.27 15.88 38.37
N ASN A 426 1.53 14.99 37.70
CA ASN A 426 0.09 14.87 37.90
C ASN A 426 -0.28 14.45 39.34
N VAL A 427 0.51 13.58 39.97
CA VAL A 427 0.30 13.17 41.37
C VAL A 427 0.60 14.32 42.33
N LEU A 428 1.63 15.13 42.06
CA LEU A 428 2.00 16.27 42.90
C LEU A 428 1.03 17.46 42.77
N ASP A 429 0.61 17.78 41.55
CA ASP A 429 -0.21 18.96 41.29
C ASP A 429 -1.70 18.74 41.67
N LYS A 430 -2.15 17.48 41.73
CA LYS A 430 -3.54 17.10 42.05
C LYS A 430 -3.62 15.99 43.10
N PRO A 431 -3.25 16.28 44.36
CA PRO A 431 -3.27 15.29 45.43
C PRO A 431 -4.70 14.78 45.76
N THR A 432 -5.74 15.55 45.43
CA THR A 432 -7.15 15.18 45.64
C THR A 432 -7.70 14.16 44.62
N GLU A 433 -6.98 13.92 43.51
CA GLU A 433 -7.38 12.98 42.44
C GLU A 433 -6.48 11.73 42.40
N LEU A 434 -6.04 11.23 43.57
CA LEU A 434 -5.16 10.06 43.67
C LEU A 434 -5.78 8.80 43.05
N ASP A 435 -7.11 8.65 43.10
CA ASP A 435 -7.82 7.52 42.47
C ASP A 435 -7.64 7.45 40.96
N LYS A 436 -7.33 8.58 40.31
CA LYS A 436 -7.15 8.68 38.87
C LYS A 436 -5.67 8.72 38.46
N TYR A 437 -4.85 9.47 39.18
CA TYR A 437 -3.43 9.67 38.84
C TYR A 437 -2.48 8.73 39.57
N GLY A 438 -2.94 8.08 40.65
CA GLY A 438 -2.24 7.02 41.36
C GLY A 438 -2.44 5.63 40.75
N LYS A 439 -3.23 5.50 39.68
CA LYS A 439 -3.49 4.22 38.99
C LYS A 439 -2.97 4.28 37.55
N ILE A 440 -2.07 3.36 37.21
CA ILE A 440 -1.50 3.24 35.86
C ILE A 440 -1.80 1.85 35.30
N ASN A 441 -2.48 1.80 34.17
CA ASN A 441 -2.77 0.53 33.48
C ASN A 441 -1.53 0.05 32.71
N SER A 442 -0.95 -1.07 33.18
CA SER A 442 0.24 -1.68 32.60
C SER A 442 -0.03 -2.41 31.27
N ALA A 443 -1.27 -2.82 31.01
CA ALA A 443 -1.70 -3.45 29.77
C ALA A 443 -1.89 -2.45 28.62
N ASN A 444 -1.92 -1.14 28.90
CA ASN A 444 -2.06 -0.11 27.87
C ASN A 444 -0.84 -0.15 26.91
N PRO A 445 -1.05 -0.35 25.59
CA PRO A 445 0.04 -0.40 24.60
C PRO A 445 0.92 0.86 24.61
N ALA A 446 0.34 2.04 24.87
CA ALA A 446 1.09 3.29 24.93
C ALA A 446 2.03 3.34 26.15
N PHE A 447 1.58 2.84 27.31
CA PHE A 447 2.42 2.71 28.51
C PHE A 447 3.55 1.71 28.27
N LYS A 448 3.23 0.54 27.70
CA LYS A 448 4.22 -0.49 27.39
C LYS A 448 5.30 0.04 26.44
N LYS A 449 4.91 0.72 25.36
CA LYS A 449 5.86 1.32 24.40
C LYS A 449 6.73 2.41 25.02
N ARG A 450 6.19 3.28 25.87
CA ARG A 450 6.91 4.45 26.40
C ARG A 450 7.68 4.21 27.68
N VAL A 451 7.24 3.32 28.56
CA VAL A 451 7.83 3.13 29.91
C VAL A 451 7.97 1.65 30.26
N GLY A 452 6.95 0.83 29.97
CA GLY A 452 6.87 -0.55 30.43
C GLY A 452 7.88 -1.52 29.78
N SER A 453 8.32 -1.26 28.55
CA SER A 453 9.35 -2.06 27.86
C SER A 453 10.78 -1.73 28.31
N PHE A 454 10.99 -0.65 29.05
CA PHE A 454 12.32 -0.21 29.49
C PHE A 454 12.62 -0.72 30.90
N ILE A 455 13.80 -1.33 31.07
CA ILE A 455 14.25 -1.91 32.35
C ILE A 455 14.25 -0.86 33.47
N GLY A 456 14.62 0.39 33.16
CA GLY A 456 14.60 1.50 34.12
C GLY A 456 13.21 2.03 34.45
N GLY A 457 12.23 1.92 33.54
CA GLY A 457 10.90 2.52 33.72
C GLY A 457 10.09 1.88 34.84
N LEU A 458 10.05 0.55 34.89
CA LEU A 458 9.33 -0.19 35.94
C LEU A 458 10.05 -0.13 37.30
N SER A 459 11.39 -0.16 37.30
CA SER A 459 12.18 0.00 38.53
C SER A 459 11.98 1.38 39.16
N PHE A 460 11.88 2.43 38.34
CA PHE A 460 11.62 3.79 38.80
C PHE A 460 10.23 3.93 39.45
N LEU A 461 9.18 3.39 38.84
CA LEU A 461 7.83 3.42 39.40
C LEU A 461 7.77 2.73 40.78
N ARG A 462 8.41 1.57 40.92
CA ARG A 462 8.51 0.87 42.21
C ARG A 462 9.29 1.66 43.25
N ALA A 463 10.37 2.33 42.86
CA ALA A 463 11.18 3.14 43.78
C ALA A 463 10.39 4.34 44.35
N ILE A 464 9.46 4.90 43.57
CA ILE A 464 8.57 5.99 44.01
C ILE A 464 7.46 5.47 44.94
N GLY A 465 7.03 4.22 44.76
CA GLY A 465 5.99 3.58 45.59
C GLY A 465 4.79 3.03 44.80
N PHE A 466 4.88 2.95 43.47
CA PHE A 466 3.86 2.24 42.68
C PHE A 466 4.07 0.73 42.82
N GLU A 467 3.05 0.06 43.35
CA GLU A 467 3.02 -1.39 43.49
C GLU A 467 2.11 -2.02 42.44
N LYS A 468 2.41 -3.26 42.06
CA LYS A 468 1.62 -3.99 41.08
C LYS A 468 0.48 -4.68 41.82
N ASP A 469 -0.75 -4.46 41.35
CA ASP A 469 -1.93 -5.09 41.94
C ASP A 469 -1.93 -6.62 41.74
N LEU A 470 -2.72 -7.35 42.52
CA LEU A 470 -2.76 -8.83 42.56
C LEU A 470 -3.11 -9.46 41.19
N ASP A 471 -3.95 -8.79 40.40
CA ASP A 471 -4.33 -9.21 39.05
C ASP A 471 -3.24 -8.91 38.00
N GLY A 472 -2.21 -8.14 38.36
CA GLY A 472 -1.03 -7.92 37.54
C GLY A 472 -1.21 -6.97 36.36
N ASP A 473 -2.35 -6.30 36.23
CA ASP A 473 -2.61 -5.39 35.10
C ASP A 473 -2.54 -3.90 35.48
N LEU A 474 -2.60 -3.57 36.78
CA LEU A 474 -2.59 -2.19 37.27
C LEU A 474 -1.39 -1.93 38.20
N PHE A 475 -0.79 -0.75 38.09
CA PHE A 475 0.12 -0.18 39.09
C PHE A 475 -0.65 0.84 39.93
N VAL A 476 -0.59 0.69 41.25
CA VAL A 476 -1.31 1.54 42.21
C VAL A 476 -0.33 2.18 43.19
N LEU A 477 -0.50 3.47 43.42
CA LEU A 477 0.20 4.23 44.46
C LEU A 477 -0.72 4.34 45.68
N HIS A 478 -0.45 3.54 46.72
CA HIS A 478 -1.27 3.48 47.92
C HIS A 478 -1.04 4.68 48.87
N GLU A 479 0.23 5.07 49.06
CA GLU A 479 0.60 6.20 49.93
C GLU A 479 1.57 7.14 49.20
N PRO A 480 1.11 8.34 48.77
CA PRO A 480 1.99 9.29 48.08
C PRO A 480 2.96 9.92 49.07
N ASN A 481 4.22 9.52 49.01
CA ASN A 481 5.29 10.16 49.76
C ASN A 481 5.73 11.46 49.03
N GLU A 482 5.16 12.59 49.45
CA GLU A 482 5.39 13.89 48.82
C GLU A 482 6.86 14.32 48.69
N PRO A 483 7.73 14.23 49.72
CA PRO A 483 9.14 14.60 49.56
C PRO A 483 9.88 13.69 48.57
N ARG A 484 9.55 12.39 48.51
CA ARG A 484 10.12 11.46 47.53
C ARG A 484 9.67 11.79 46.10
N LEU A 485 8.40 12.14 45.92
CA LEU A 485 7.85 12.55 44.63
C LEU A 485 8.48 13.87 44.14
N ARG A 486 8.71 14.84 45.04
CA ARG A 486 9.40 16.10 44.71
C ARG A 486 10.87 15.86 44.30
N ASP A 487 11.59 14.98 45.00
CA ASP A 487 12.95 14.59 44.61
C ASP A 487 12.95 13.87 43.24
N ALA A 488 12.02 12.95 43.02
CA ALA A 488 11.86 12.26 41.74
C ALA A 488 11.61 13.25 40.58
N LYS A 489 10.73 14.25 40.78
CA LYS A 489 10.46 15.31 39.80
C LYS A 489 11.73 16.10 39.45
N LEU A 490 12.50 16.51 40.46
CA LEU A 490 13.74 17.26 40.26
C LEU A 490 14.79 16.46 39.47
N ARG A 491 14.97 15.17 39.81
CA ARG A 491 15.93 14.29 39.13
C ARG A 491 15.55 14.02 37.68
N LEU A 492 14.25 13.80 37.42
CA LEU A 492 13.74 13.62 36.05
C LEU A 492 13.94 14.88 35.22
N GLN A 493 13.64 16.06 35.76
CA GLN A 493 13.84 17.33 35.07
C GLN A 493 15.31 17.53 34.72
N LYS A 494 16.21 17.34 35.70
CA LYS A 494 17.66 17.44 35.48
C LYS A 494 18.16 16.46 34.41
N ALA A 495 17.64 15.24 34.37
CA ALA A 495 18.01 14.24 33.38
C ALA A 495 17.48 14.54 31.98
N ILE A 496 16.29 15.14 31.87
CA ILE A 496 15.72 15.62 30.61
C ILE A 496 16.55 16.79 30.07
N ASP A 497 16.92 17.74 30.94
CA ASP A 497 17.72 18.91 30.56
C ASP A 497 19.17 18.54 30.19
N ALA A 498 19.71 17.50 30.82
CA ALA A 498 21.03 16.95 30.51
C ALA A 498 21.04 15.97 29.32
N PHE A 499 19.88 15.65 28.75
CA PHE A 499 19.79 14.73 27.61
C PHE A 499 20.30 15.45 26.35
N PRO A 500 21.33 14.93 25.66
CA PRO A 500 21.84 15.56 24.45
C PRO A 500 20.72 15.58 23.38
N GLN A 501 20.43 16.78 22.85
CA GLN A 501 19.42 17.01 21.82
C GLN A 501 19.77 16.36 20.49
#